data_AF-A0A447V5R0-F1
#
_entry.id   AF-A0A447V5R0-F1
#
_cell.length_a   1.000
_cell.length_b   1.000
_cell.length_c   1.000
_cell.angle_alpha   90.00
_cell.angle_beta   90.00
_cell.angle_gamma   90.00
#
_symmetry.space_group_name_H-M   'P 1'
#
loop_
_entity.id
_entity.type
_entity.pdbx_description
1 polymer ?
#
loop_
_entity_poly.entity_id
_entity_poly.type
_entity_poly.pdbx_seq_one_letter_code
_entity_poly.pdbx_strand_id
1 'polypeptide(L)' 'MTKPKIINFDVSLPSSAHAGHIINQIEKEMADLPLTAVNAIRFYQEVQRRLGAETLISVVETQSE' A
#
# COMPACT_ATOMS: atom_id res chain seq x y z
N MET A 1 -24.94 5.57 14.73
CA MET A 1 -24.02 5.99 13.65
C MET A 1 -22.68 5.30 13.91
N THR A 2 -22.20 4.47 12.99
CA THR A 2 -20.89 3.82 13.10
C THR A 2 -19.80 4.85 12.78
N LYS A 3 -18.84 5.05 13.70
CA LYS A 3 -17.67 5.90 13.42
C LYS A 3 -16.86 5.27 12.27
N PRO A 4 -16.36 6.05 11.30
CA PRO A 4 -15.45 5.53 10.28
C PRO A 4 -14.15 5.06 10.94
N LYS A 5 -13.73 3.82 10.64
CA LYS A 5 -12.47 3.26 11.11
C LYS A 5 -11.32 3.72 10.20
N ILE A 6 -10.23 4.16 10.81
CA ILE A 6 -8.99 4.51 10.08
C ILE A 6 -8.12 3.25 10.00
N ILE A 7 -7.66 2.91 8.79
CA ILE A 7 -6.77 1.78 8.55
C ILE A 7 -5.39 2.34 8.18
N ASN A 8 -4.39 2.04 9.01
CA ASN A 8 -3.00 2.40 8.75
C ASN A 8 -2.26 1.19 8.15
N PHE A 9 -1.40 1.46 7.16
CA PHE A 9 -0.57 0.45 6.50
C PHE A 9 0.90 0.76 6.77
N ASP A 10 1.59 -0.12 7.50
CA ASP A 10 3.05 -0.08 7.62
C ASP A 10 3.66 -0.95 6.53
N VAL A 11 4.52 -0.36 5.70
CA VAL A 11 5.22 -1.04 4.61
C VAL A 11 6.72 -0.93 4.82
N SER A 12 7.37 -2.07 5.04
CA SER A 12 8.82 -2.17 5.03
C SER A 12 9.30 -2.46 3.60
N LEU A 13 10.03 -1.51 3.01
CA LEU A 13 10.55 -1.63 1.65
C LEU A 13 12.06 -1.95 1.67
N PRO A 14 12.55 -2.84 0.79
CA PRO A 14 13.98 -3.08 0.68
C PRO A 14 14.70 -1.80 0.20
N SER A 15 15.83 -1.45 0.82
CA SER A 15 16.55 -0.16 0.64
C SER A 15 17.27 0.01 -0.71
N SER A 16 16.84 -0.73 -1.74
CA SER A 16 17.45 -0.67 -3.07
C SER A 16 16.83 0.42 -3.93
N ALA A 17 17.64 1.07 -4.78
CA ALA A 17 17.14 1.98 -5.83
C ALA A 17 16.10 1.30 -6.76
N HIS A 18 16.12 -0.03 -6.83
CA HIS A 18 15.16 -0.85 -7.54
C HIS A 18 13.75 -0.78 -6.94
N ALA A 19 13.63 -0.74 -5.60
CA ALA A 19 12.34 -0.65 -4.92
C ALA A 19 11.60 0.66 -5.22
N GLY A 20 12.32 1.79 -5.17
CA GLY A 20 11.77 3.10 -5.52
C GLY A 20 11.32 3.18 -6.98
N HIS A 21 12.04 2.54 -7.91
CA HIS A 21 11.64 2.51 -9.31
C HIS A 21 10.33 1.74 -9.55
N ILE A 22 10.18 0.58 -8.90
CA ILE A 22 8.98 -0.26 -9.00
C ILE A 22 7.76 0.48 -8.43
N ILE A 23 7.90 1.13 -7.27
CA ILE A 23 6.80 1.89 -6.64
C ILE A 23 6.34 3.01 -7.58
N ASN A 24 7.27 3.80 -8.12
CA ASN A 24 6.94 4.88 -9.05
C ASN A 24 6.25 4.38 -10.33
N GLN A 25 6.55 3.17 -10.80
CA GLN A 25 5.84 2.58 -11.94
C GLN A 25 4.40 2.24 -11.56
N ILE A 26 4.18 1.60 -10.41
CA ILE A 26 2.85 1.22 -9.93
C ILE A 26 2.00 2.47 -9.65
N GLU A 27 2.58 3.52 -9.06
CA GLU A 27 1.90 4.80 -8.86
C GLU A 27 1.39 5.39 -10.18
N LYS A 28 2.20 5.33 -11.24
CA LYS A 28 1.79 5.80 -12.58
C LYS A 28 0.69 4.91 -13.19
N GLU A 29 0.78 3.60 -13.02
CA GLU A 29 -0.25 2.66 -13.50
C GLU A 29 -1.60 2.86 -12.80
N MET A 30 -1.59 3.40 -11.58
CA MET A 30 -2.77 3.57 -10.74
C MET A 30 -3.22 5.03 -10.60
N ALA A 31 -2.56 5.98 -11.25
CA ALA A 31 -2.82 7.42 -11.12
C ALA A 31 -4.25 7.83 -11.50
N ASP A 32 -4.86 7.12 -12.45
CA ASP A 32 -6.23 7.39 -12.91
C ASP A 32 -7.31 6.68 -12.07
N LEU A 33 -6.92 5.89 -11.07
CA LEU A 33 -7.86 5.18 -10.22
C LEU A 33 -8.35 6.07 -9.07
N PRO A 34 -9.65 6.03 -8.73
CA PRO A 34 -10.18 6.80 -7.61
C PRO A 34 -9.55 6.34 -6.30
N LEU A 35 -9.23 7.29 -5.42
CA LEU A 35 -8.56 7.05 -4.15
C LEU A 35 -9.54 6.42 -3.15
N THR A 36 -9.69 5.10 -3.27
CA THR A 36 -10.58 4.26 -2.47
C THR A 36 -9.78 3.23 -1.70
N ALA A 37 -10.33 2.71 -0.60
CA ALA A 37 -9.68 1.65 0.18
C ALA A 37 -9.32 0.42 -0.69
N VAL A 38 -10.17 0.06 -1.66
CA VAL A 38 -9.93 -1.06 -2.58
C VAL A 38 -8.71 -0.80 -3.46
N ASN A 39 -8.59 0.41 -4.03
CA ASN A 39 -7.45 0.75 -4.90
C ASN A 39 -6.16 0.94 -4.09
N ALA A 40 -6.25 1.42 -2.85
CA ALA A 40 -5.09 1.45 -1.94
C ALA A 40 -4.60 0.03 -1.62
N ILE A 41 -5.50 -0.90 -1.28
CA ILE A 41 -5.14 -2.32 -1.05
C ILE A 41 -4.48 -2.91 -2.30
N ARG A 42 -5.06 -2.66 -3.48
CA ARG A 42 -4.50 -3.13 -4.76
C ARG A 42 -3.09 -2.59 -5.02
N PHE A 43 -2.85 -1.30 -4.73
CA PHE A 43 -1.54 -0.69 -4.86
C PHE A 43 -0.50 -1.44 -4.02
N TYR A 44 -0.79 -1.65 -2.73
CA TYR A 44 0.14 -2.32 -1.84
C TYR A 44 0.37 -3.80 -2.22
N GLN A 45 -0.67 -4.52 -2.65
CA GLN A 45 -0.54 -5.89 -3.15
C GLN A 45 0.37 -5.94 -4.37
N GLU A 46 0.27 -4.98 -5.28
CA GLU A 46 1.10 -4.91 -6.48
C GLU A 46 2.56 -4.57 -6.14
N VAL A 47 2.79 -3.70 -5.15
CA VAL A 47 4.12 -3.42 -4.60
C VAL A 47 4.73 -4.69 -4.02
N GLN A 48 4.00 -5.43 -3.17
CA GLN A 48 4.47 -6.72 -2.63
C GLN A 48 4.77 -7.74 -3.72
N ARG A 49 3.89 -7.87 -4.71
CA ARG A 49 4.03 -8.85 -5.80
C ARG A 49 5.30 -8.61 -6.61
N ARG A 50 5.65 -7.35 -6.87
CA ARG A 50 6.82 -6.97 -7.70
C ARG A 50 8.13 -6.91 -6.89
N LEU A 51 8.07 -6.55 -5.61
CA LEU A 51 9.25 -6.51 -4.74
C LEU A 51 9.55 -7.85 -4.05
N GLY A 52 8.62 -8.80 -4.11
CA GLY A 52 8.77 -10.12 -3.50
C GLY A 52 8.43 -10.14 -2.00
N ALA A 53 8.55 -11.33 -1.41
CA ALA A 53 8.08 -11.66 -0.06
C ALA A 53 8.75 -10.88 1.09
N GLU A 54 9.79 -10.09 0.81
CA GLU A 54 10.44 -9.21 1.80
C GLU A 54 9.60 -7.97 2.14
N THR A 55 8.59 -7.64 1.33
CA THR A 55 7.65 -6.55 1.63
C THR A 55 6.51 -7.10 2.50
N LEU A 56 6.60 -6.93 3.82
CA LEU A 56 5.51 -7.24 4.74
C LEU A 56 4.55 -6.04 4.82
N ILE A 57 3.30 -6.22 4.40
CA ILE A 57 2.19 -5.31 4.71
C ILE A 57 1.63 -5.78 6.06
N SER A 58 1.82 -4.96 7.09
CA SER A 58 1.08 -5.12 8.34
C SER A 58 -0.14 -4.20 8.27
N VAL A 59 -1.34 -4.79 8.28
CA VAL A 59 -2.59 -4.02 8.40
C VAL A 59 -2.86 -3.82 9.88
N VAL A 60 -2.64 -2.61 10.38
CA VAL A 60 -2.98 -2.26 11.77
C VAL A 60 -4.33 -1.54 11.75
N GLU A 61 -5.39 -2.29 12.08
CA GLU A 61 -6.70 -1.67 12.34
C GLU A 61 -6.57 -0.80 13.59
N THR A 62 -6.51 0.51 13.41
CA THR A 62 -6.42 1.45 14.53
C THR A 62 -7.83 1.94 14.84
N GLN A 63 -8.41 1.48 15.95
CA GLN A 63 -9.69 2.02 16.42
C GLN A 63 -9.41 3.39 17.04
N SER A 64 -9.63 4.47 16.27
CA SER A 64 -9.63 5.83 16.84
C SER A 64 -10.81 5.97 17.80
N GLU A 65 -10.52 6.41 19.03
CA GLU A 65 -11.45 6.66 20.14
C GLU A 65 -12.60 7.63 19.81
#